data_AF-A0A1H2A2L8-F1
#
_entry.id   AF-A0A1H2A2L8-F1
#
_cell.length_a   1.000
_cell.length_b   1.000
_cell.length_c   1.000
_cell.angle_alpha   90.00
_cell.angle_beta   90.00
_cell.angle_gamma   90.00
#
_symmetry.space_group_name_H-M   'P 1'
#
loop_
_entity.id
_entity.type
_entity.pdbx_description
1 polymer ?
#
loop_
_entity_poly.entity_id
_entity_poly.type
_entity_poly.pdbx_seq_one_letter_code
_entity_poly.pdbx_strand_id
1 'polypeptide(L)'
;MTSAITVSIGGISYAALNPRELESRAQTVADQATCRTVDTAIVGYLMNNGEEPTAISQLDSYVRGDISKYRIVNGIADGPGCADLR
;
A
#
# COMPACT_ATOMS: atom_id res chain seq x y z
N MET A 1 -38.30 -21.23 -30.51
CA MET A 1 -37.90 -20.88 -29.13
C MET A 1 -36.68 -19.98 -29.25
N THR A 2 -36.82 -18.69 -28.95
CA THR A 2 -35.78 -17.69 -29.15
C THR A 2 -35.45 -17.10 -27.78
N SER A 3 -34.32 -17.49 -27.23
CA SER A 3 -33.85 -17.02 -25.92
C SER A 3 -33.25 -15.62 -26.09
N ALA A 4 -34.02 -14.60 -25.75
CA ALA A 4 -33.48 -13.28 -25.50
C ALA A 4 -32.73 -13.33 -24.16
N ILE A 5 -31.41 -13.50 -24.21
CA ILE A 5 -30.57 -13.26 -23.04
C ILE A 5 -30.51 -11.74 -22.89
N THR A 6 -31.29 -11.25 -21.94
CA THR A 6 -31.31 -9.86 -21.50
C THR A 6 -29.93 -9.51 -20.92
N VAL A 7 -28.99 -9.11 -21.78
CA VAL A 7 -27.71 -8.49 -21.38
C VAL A 7 -27.99 -7.06 -20.92
N SER A 8 -28.87 -6.88 -19.93
CA SER A 8 -29.27 -5.56 -19.43
C SER A 8 -28.70 -5.22 -18.06
N ILE A 9 -27.83 -6.08 -17.50
CA ILE A 9 -27.18 -5.85 -16.21
C ILE A 9 -25.68 -5.52 -16.36
N GLY A 10 -25.09 -5.69 -17.54
CA GLY A 10 -23.66 -5.39 -17.77
C GLY A 10 -23.36 -3.90 -17.99
N GLY A 11 -24.31 -3.11 -18.49
CA GLY A 11 -24.08 -1.71 -18.87
C GLY A 11 -24.13 -0.72 -17.71
N ILE A 12 -24.91 -1.01 -16.67
CA ILE A 12 -25.10 -0.10 -15.53
C ILE A 12 -23.92 -0.13 -14.57
N SER A 13 -23.21 -1.26 -14.49
CA SER A 13 -22.01 -1.36 -13.66
C SER A 13 -20.86 -0.50 -14.20
N TYR A 14 -20.73 -0.34 -15.52
CA TYR A 14 -19.70 0.52 -16.12
C TYR A 14 -19.96 2.03 -15.95
N ALA A 15 -21.22 2.46 -15.87
CA ALA A 15 -21.56 3.86 -15.62
C ALA A 15 -21.42 4.26 -14.13
N ALA A 16 -21.45 3.29 -13.22
CA ALA A 16 -21.27 3.48 -11.77
C ALA A 16 -19.84 3.22 -11.28
N LEU A 17 -19.00 2.56 -12.09
CA LEU A 17 -17.56 2.48 -11.86
C LEU A 17 -16.98 3.87 -12.14
N ASN A 18 -16.71 4.64 -11.09
CA ASN A 18 -15.89 5.84 -11.19
C ASN A 18 -14.42 5.39 -11.12
N PRO A 19 -13.72 5.23 -12.25
CA PRO A 19 -12.37 4.66 -12.26
C PRO A 19 -11.38 5.49 -11.44
N ARG A 20 -11.60 6.80 -11.33
CA ARG A 20 -10.78 7.71 -10.51
C ARG A 20 -10.91 7.40 -9.02
N GLU A 21 -12.12 7.11 -8.55
CA GLU A 21 -12.37 6.74 -7.16
C GLU A 21 -11.75 5.38 -6.81
N LEU A 22 -11.79 4.43 -7.75
CA LEU A 22 -11.19 3.11 -7.58
C LEU A 22 -9.67 3.18 -7.58
N GLU A 23 -9.10 3.99 -8.46
CA GLU A 23 -7.66 4.24 -8.52
C GLU A 23 -7.17 4.89 -7.23
N SER A 24 -7.87 5.91 -6.74
CA SER A 24 -7.58 6.56 -5.46
C SER A 24 -7.59 5.57 -4.29
N ARG A 25 -8.64 4.75 -4.18
CA ARG A 25 -8.73 3.73 -3.13
C ARG A 25 -7.64 2.66 -3.26
N ALA A 26 -7.33 2.24 -4.49
CA ALA A 26 -6.27 1.27 -4.74
C ALA A 26 -4.90 1.84 -4.32
N GLN A 27 -4.64 3.12 -4.60
CA GLN A 27 -3.44 3.82 -4.14
C GLN A 27 -3.39 3.89 -2.61
N THR A 28 -4.48 4.26 -1.95
CA THR A 28 -4.54 4.28 -0.47
C THR A 28 -4.21 2.91 0.14
N VAL A 29 -4.81 1.84 -0.38
CA VAL A 29 -4.53 0.48 0.11
C VAL A 29 -3.09 0.07 -0.18
N ALA A 30 -2.56 0.42 -1.35
CA ALA A 30 -1.16 0.16 -1.69
C ALA A 30 -0.19 0.91 -0.77
N ASP A 31 -0.48 2.16 -0.45
CA ASP A 31 0.31 3.00 0.45
C ASP A 31 0.30 2.43 1.88
N GLN A 32 -0.87 1.99 2.37
CA GLN A 32 -0.98 1.33 3.68
C GLN A 32 -0.21 0.00 3.71
N ALA A 33 -0.34 -0.83 2.67
CA ALA A 33 0.41 -2.09 2.57
C ALA A 33 1.93 -1.87 2.53
N THR A 34 2.36 -0.82 1.84
CA THR A 34 3.77 -0.43 1.77
C THR A 34 4.27 0.07 3.12
N CYS A 35 3.49 0.90 3.84
CA CYS A 35 3.86 1.31 5.20
C CYS A 35 4.08 0.11 6.13
N ARG A 36 3.16 -0.85 6.11
CA ARG A 36 3.28 -2.09 6.91
C ARG A 36 4.51 -2.93 6.52
N THR A 37 4.89 -2.90 5.25
CA THR A 37 6.09 -3.56 4.74
C THR A 37 7.35 -2.89 5.30
N VAL A 38 7.38 -1.54 5.34
CA VAL A 38 8.48 -0.78 5.95
C VAL A 38 8.58 -1.07 7.44
N ASP A 39 7.48 -1.07 8.20
CA ASP A 39 7.50 -1.44 9.62
C ASP A 39 8.04 -2.85 9.86
N THR A 40 7.64 -3.81 9.00
CA THR A 40 8.16 -5.18 9.09
C THR A 40 9.67 -5.22 8.80
N ALA A 41 10.15 -4.40 7.86
CA ALA A 41 11.57 -4.27 7.57
C ALA A 41 12.35 -3.60 8.70
N ILE A 42 11.78 -2.62 9.40
CA ILE A 42 12.35 -2.02 10.62
C ILE A 42 12.58 -3.09 11.67
N VAL A 43 11.56 -3.91 11.94
CA VAL A 43 11.68 -5.03 12.90
C VAL A 43 12.74 -6.03 12.43
N GLY A 44 12.77 -6.36 11.14
CA GLY A 44 13.80 -7.23 10.56
C GLY A 44 15.22 -6.68 10.72
N TYR A 45 15.40 -5.37 10.51
CA TYR A 45 16.67 -4.69 10.70
C TYR A 45 17.09 -4.71 12.18
N LEU A 46 16.17 -4.38 13.09
CA LEU A 46 16.40 -4.40 14.53
C LEU A 46 16.85 -5.79 15.01
N MET A 47 16.20 -6.85 14.54
CA MET A 47 16.55 -8.23 14.91
C MET A 47 17.94 -8.64 14.40
N ASN A 48 18.38 -8.10 13.27
CA ASN A 48 19.68 -8.45 12.67
C ASN A 48 20.84 -7.58 13.20
N ASN A 49 20.59 -6.32 13.53
CA ASN A 49 21.63 -5.34 13.89
C ASN A 49 21.62 -4.99 15.38
N GLY A 50 20.53 -5.28 16.11
CA GLY A 50 20.38 -4.94 17.53
C GLY A 50 20.03 -3.47 17.80
N GLU A 51 19.87 -2.66 16.76
CA GLU A 51 19.49 -1.24 16.86
C GLU A 51 18.41 -0.89 15.82
N GLU A 52 17.61 0.13 16.12
CA GLU A 52 16.60 0.61 15.19
C GLU A 52 17.26 1.39 14.03
N PRO A 53 16.77 1.21 12.80
CA PRO A 53 17.22 2.02 11.67
C PRO A 53 16.87 3.50 11.89
N THR A 54 17.76 4.39 11.47
CA THR A 54 17.59 5.85 11.54
C THR A 54 17.25 6.46 10.18
N ALA A 55 17.49 5.71 9.09
CA ALA A 55 17.26 6.15 7.73
C ALA A 55 16.59 5.05 6.88
N ILE A 56 15.73 5.45 5.95
CA ILE A 56 14.98 4.53 5.09
C ILE A 56 15.89 3.68 4.19
N SER A 57 17.03 4.23 3.76
CA SER A 57 18.01 3.54 2.92
C SER A 57 18.67 2.34 3.61
N GLN A 58 18.65 2.27 4.95
CA GLN A 58 19.12 1.10 5.68
C GLN A 58 18.22 -0.12 5.47
N LEU A 59 17.00 0.09 4.98
CA LEU A 59 16.00 -0.96 4.72
C LEU A 59 15.99 -1.44 3.26
N ASP A 60 16.84 -0.90 2.39
CA ASP A 60 16.85 -1.24 0.95
C ASP A 60 17.05 -2.74 0.69
N SER A 61 17.78 -3.44 1.57
CA SER A 61 17.98 -4.89 1.47
C SER A 61 16.82 -5.72 2.02
N TYR A 62 15.89 -5.09 2.76
CA TYR A 62 14.77 -5.75 3.44
C TYR A 62 13.45 -5.58 2.70
N VAL A 63 13.33 -4.57 1.83
CA VAL A 63 12.11 -4.28 1.08
C VAL A 63 12.34 -4.48 -0.42
N ARG A 64 11.40 -5.17 -1.07
CA ARG A 64 11.35 -5.26 -2.54
C ARG A 64 10.42 -4.20 -3.08
N GLY A 65 10.93 -3.01 -3.37
CA GLY A 65 10.15 -1.90 -3.92
C GLY A 65 10.78 -0.53 -3.66
N ASP A 66 10.23 0.51 -4.26
CA ASP A 66 10.64 1.89 -3.97
C ASP A 66 9.96 2.37 -2.69
N ILE A 67 10.77 2.61 -1.66
CA ILE A 67 10.34 3.15 -0.38
C ILE A 67 10.85 4.58 -0.15
N SER A 68 11.37 5.25 -1.19
CA SER A 68 11.96 6.60 -1.09
C SER A 68 11.00 7.66 -0.56
N LYS A 69 9.69 7.43 -0.67
CA LYS A 69 8.63 8.31 -0.13
C LYS A 69 8.42 8.16 1.38
N TYR A 70 9.00 7.14 1.99
CA TYR A 70 8.90 6.85 3.42
C TYR A 70 10.14 7.35 4.15
N ARG A 71 9.97 7.65 5.43
CA ARG A 71 11.05 8.00 6.36
C ARG A 71 10.86 7.24 7.65
N ILE A 72 11.90 7.25 8.48
CA ILE A 72 11.86 6.65 9.80
C ILE A 72 11.88 7.77 10.82
N VAL A 73 10.90 7.78 11.72
CA VAL A 73 10.77 8.77 12.79
C VAL A 73 10.64 8.02 14.11
N ASN A 74 11.63 8.16 14.98
CA ASN A 74 11.71 7.45 16.27
C ASN A 74 11.51 5.93 16.12
N GLY A 75 12.18 5.31 15.15
CA GLY A 75 12.09 3.86 14.93
C GLY A 75 10.80 3.38 14.28
N ILE A 76 9.94 4.27 13.79
CA ILE A 76 8.65 3.90 13.17
C ILE A 76 8.58 4.41 11.74
N ALA A 77 7.93 3.65 10.85
CA ALA A 77 7.65 4.12 9.50
C ALA A 77 6.73 5.36 9.51
N ASP A 78 7.07 6.33 8.68
CA ASP A 78 6.28 7.54 8.48
C ASP A 78 6.26 7.90 6.99
N GLY A 79 5.09 8.19 6.46
CA GLY A 79 4.87 8.30 5.02
C GLY A 79 3.43 8.01 4.58
N PRO A 80 3.19 7.88 3.27
CA PRO A 80 1.86 7.60 2.72
C PRO A 80 1.25 6.34 3.33
N GLY A 81 -0.02 6.42 3.76
CA GLY A 81 -0.75 5.31 4.37
C GLY A 81 -0.34 4.93 5.79
N CYS A 82 0.73 5.51 6.36
CA CYS A 82 1.15 5.22 7.74
C CYS A 82 0.26 5.88 8.80
N ALA A 83 -0.33 7.04 8.49
CA ALA A 83 -1.22 7.74 9.42
C ALA A 83 -2.55 7.00 9.65
N ASP A 84 -3.04 6.28 8.64
CA ASP A 84 -4.29 5.53 8.71
C ASP A 84 -4.17 4.22 9.51
N LEU A 85 -2.93 3.77 9.77
CA LEU A 85 -2.62 2.54 10.50
C LEU A 85 -2.37 2.78 12.00
N ARG A 86 -2.30 4.03 12.45
CA ARG A 86 -2.14 4.43 13.86
C ARG A 86 -3.49 4.70 14.51
#